data_AF-A0A4Q3SKB2-F1
#
_entry.id   AF-A0A4Q3SKB2-F1
#
_cell.length_a   1.000
_cell.length_b   1.000
_cell.length_c   1.000
_cell.angle_alpha   90.00
_cell.angle_beta   90.00
_cell.angle_gamma   90.00
#
_symmetry.space_group_name_H-M   'P 1'
#
loop_
_entity.id
_entity.type
_entity.pdbx_description
1 polymer ?
#
loop_
_entity_poly.entity_id
_entity_poly.type
_entity_poly.pdbx_seq_one_letter_code
_entity_poly.pdbx_strand_id
1 'polypeptide(L)'
;MEKVAAALYGLDLLFLLAFQVLNREQPPFAKPVSEYGVGRTARLFRVYLIAGCIAPPILAWQVHVSGNPDFPMMVTVYLVLVALGRLGIAVWTNDPHGTRHTRKGNLHRAATLLAFTAAYMAVVEATPHLVALHEGARSVGD
;
A
#
# COMPACT_ATOMS: atom_id res chain seq x y z
N MET A 1 -7.20 -17.65 1.04
CA MET A 1 -6.48 -16.44 0.58
C MET A 1 -6.21 -15.43 1.69
N GLU A 2 -6.98 -15.42 2.79
CA GLU A 2 -6.87 -14.41 3.85
C GLU A 2 -5.50 -14.41 4.52
N LYS A 3 -5.02 -15.62 4.85
CA LYS A 3 -3.68 -15.82 5.41
C LYS A 3 -2.57 -15.34 4.47
N VAL A 4 -2.80 -15.35 3.15
CA VAL A 4 -1.83 -14.89 2.15
C VAL A 4 -1.81 -13.36 2.12
N ALA A 5 -2.96 -12.70 2.07
CA ALA A 5 -3.03 -11.24 2.14
C ALA A 5 -2.42 -10.72 3.45
N ALA A 6 -2.81 -11.31 4.58
CA ALA A 6 -2.26 -10.96 5.89
C ALA A 6 -0.74 -11.18 5.97
N ALA A 7 -0.23 -12.30 5.43
CA ALA A 7 1.20 -12.56 5.38
C ALA A 7 1.94 -11.55 4.50
N LEU A 8 1.37 -11.14 3.36
CA LEU A 8 1.98 -10.14 2.49
C LEU A 8 2.01 -8.74 3.14
N TYR A 9 0.93 -8.33 3.82
CA TYR A 9 0.93 -7.08 4.57
C TYR A 9 1.89 -7.14 5.78
N GLY A 10 1.97 -8.27 6.46
CA GLY A 10 2.98 -8.50 7.51
C GLY A 10 4.40 -8.43 6.95
N LEU A 11 4.63 -8.97 5.76
CA LEU A 11 5.92 -8.90 5.08
C LEU A 11 6.28 -7.47 4.68
N ASP A 12 5.31 -6.66 4.22
CA ASP A 12 5.52 -5.23 3.96
C ASP A 12 6.03 -4.49 5.22
N LEU A 13 5.44 -4.78 6.39
CA LEU A 13 5.89 -4.20 7.68
C LEU A 13 7.30 -4.66 8.05
N LEU A 14 7.63 -5.94 7.83
CA LEU A 14 8.97 -6.46 8.07
C LEU A 14 10.00 -5.82 7.14
N PHE A 15 9.66 -5.53 5.88
CA PHE A 15 10.54 -4.80 4.98
C PHE A 15 10.77 -3.36 5.45
N LEU A 16 9.73 -2.67 5.92
CA LEU A 16 9.88 -1.33 6.50
C LEU A 16 10.84 -1.35 7.70
N LEU A 17 10.70 -2.32 8.60
CA LEU A 17 11.62 -2.53 9.71
C LEU A 17 13.04 -2.84 9.22
N ALA A 18 13.18 -3.73 8.24
CA ALA A 18 14.48 -4.08 7.67
C ALA A 18 15.18 -2.86 7.05
N PHE A 19 14.45 -1.96 6.38
CA PHE A 19 15.03 -0.72 5.85
C PHE A 19 15.58 0.18 6.96
N GLN A 20 14.88 0.29 8.09
CA GLN A 20 15.38 1.04 9.25
C GLN A 20 16.61 0.39 9.87
N VAL A 21 16.63 -0.95 9.99
CA VAL A 21 17.78 -1.67 10.54
C VAL A 21 19.01 -1.60 9.63
N LEU A 22 18.82 -1.70 8.31
CA LEU A 22 19.90 -1.65 7.33
C LEU A 22 20.44 -0.22 7.12
N ASN A 23 19.65 0.81 7.44
CA ASN A 23 20.03 2.21 7.33
C ASN A 23 20.03 2.91 8.71
N ARG A 24 20.50 2.24 9.76
CA ARG A 24 20.55 2.75 11.15
C ARG A 24 21.25 4.09 11.32
N GLU A 25 22.14 4.45 10.40
CA GLU A 25 22.86 5.73 10.40
C GLU A 25 21.97 6.91 9.98
N GLN A 26 20.76 6.65 9.47
CA GLN A 26 19.81 7.67 9.05
C GLN A 26 18.66 7.78 10.07
N PRO A 27 18.20 9.00 10.40
CA PRO A 27 17.05 9.15 11.27
C PRO A 27 15.80 8.52 10.64
N PRO A 28 14.95 7.85 11.43
CA PRO A 28 13.71 7.28 10.93
C PRO A 28 12.83 8.39 10.33
N PHE A 29 12.21 8.11 9.19
CA PHE A 29 11.36 9.04 8.43
C PHE A 29 12.04 10.29 7.86
N ALA A 30 13.37 10.44 7.99
CA ALA A 30 14.09 11.60 7.44
C ALA A 30 14.10 11.62 5.91
N LYS A 31 13.89 10.46 5.27
CA LYS A 31 13.89 10.30 3.82
C LYS A 31 12.64 9.56 3.34
N PRO A 32 12.13 9.89 2.14
CA PRO A 32 11.06 9.13 1.51
C PRO A 32 11.42 7.65 1.37
N VAL A 33 10.45 6.76 1.60
CA VAL A 33 10.64 5.30 1.46
C VAL A 33 11.10 4.91 0.05
N SER A 34 10.74 5.70 -0.97
CA SER A 34 11.18 5.48 -2.35
C SER A 34 12.68 5.64 -2.57
N GLU A 35 13.40 6.35 -1.68
CA GLU A 35 14.86 6.47 -1.75
C GLU A 35 15.58 5.15 -1.42
N TYR A 36 14.95 4.24 -0.66
CA TYR A 36 15.49 2.89 -0.45
C TYR A 36 15.56 2.07 -1.76
N GLY A 37 14.88 2.53 -2.81
CA GLY A 37 14.97 1.98 -4.17
C GLY A 37 16.29 2.26 -4.89
N VAL A 38 17.17 3.06 -4.30
CA VAL A 38 18.49 3.40 -4.86
C VAL A 38 19.58 2.86 -3.93
N GLY A 39 20.66 2.31 -4.50
CA GLY A 39 21.81 1.81 -3.74
C GLY A 39 21.63 0.40 -3.16
N ARG A 40 22.20 0.15 -1.97
CA ARG A 40 22.36 -1.20 -1.39
C ARG A 40 21.04 -1.91 -1.07
N THR A 41 19.97 -1.17 -0.79
CA THR A 41 18.64 -1.71 -0.48
C THR A 41 17.71 -1.84 -1.68
N ALA A 42 18.15 -1.45 -2.89
CA ALA A 42 17.29 -1.39 -4.08
C ALA A 42 16.63 -2.73 -4.42
N ARG A 43 17.33 -3.86 -4.23
CA ARG A 43 16.77 -5.19 -4.47
C ARG A 43 15.66 -5.54 -3.47
N LEU A 44 15.85 -5.20 -2.20
CA LEU A 44 14.86 -5.41 -1.14
C LEU A 44 13.62 -4.54 -1.37
N PHE A 45 13.84 -3.28 -1.78
CA PHE A 45 12.78 -2.36 -2.17
C PHE A 45 11.95 -2.87 -3.35
N ARG A 46 12.59 -3.50 -4.33
CA ARG A 46 11.87 -4.11 -5.47
C ARG A 46 10.98 -5.28 -5.04
N VAL A 47 11.44 -6.11 -4.11
CA VAL A 47 10.63 -7.21 -3.55
C VAL A 47 9.45 -6.65 -2.74
N TYR A 48 9.70 -5.65 -1.90
CA TYR A 48 8.66 -4.90 -1.18
C TYR A 48 7.61 -4.32 -2.13
N LEU A 49 8.01 -3.68 -3.23
CA LEU A 49 7.07 -3.16 -4.23
C LEU A 49 6.24 -4.26 -4.90
N ILE A 50 6.84 -5.39 -5.25
CA ILE A 50 6.13 -6.51 -5.88
C ILE A 50 5.10 -7.10 -4.90
N ALA A 51 5.52 -7.40 -3.66
CA ALA A 51 4.62 -7.88 -2.61
C ALA A 51 3.47 -6.88 -2.40
N GLY A 52 3.81 -5.60 -2.35
CA GLY A 52 2.85 -4.52 -2.19
C GLY A 52 1.90 -4.29 -3.37
N CYS A 53 2.25 -4.69 -4.59
CA CYS A 53 1.35 -4.67 -5.75
C CYS A 53 0.37 -5.85 -5.75
N ILE A 54 0.77 -6.98 -5.17
CA ILE A 54 -0.01 -8.23 -5.18
C ILE A 54 -1.00 -8.29 -4.02
N ALA A 55 -0.63 -7.75 -2.84
CA ALA A 55 -1.48 -7.79 -1.66
C ALA A 55 -2.84 -7.08 -1.83
N PRO A 56 -2.93 -5.85 -2.40
CA PRO A 56 -4.21 -5.15 -2.53
C PRO A 56 -5.20 -5.84 -3.47
N PRO A 57 -4.82 -6.34 -4.68
CA PRO A 57 -5.74 -7.09 -5.53
C PRO A 57 -6.25 -8.38 -4.90
N ILE A 58 -5.40 -9.10 -4.16
CA ILE A 58 -5.85 -10.28 -3.42
C ILE A 58 -6.89 -9.87 -2.38
N LEU A 59 -6.62 -8.82 -1.59
CA LEU A 59 -7.57 -8.34 -0.59
C LEU A 59 -8.86 -7.84 -1.24
N ALA A 60 -8.78 -7.12 -2.36
CA ALA A 60 -9.92 -6.62 -3.12
C ALA A 60 -10.81 -7.77 -3.61
N TRP A 61 -10.20 -8.81 -4.18
CA TRP A 61 -10.91 -10.02 -4.59
C TRP A 61 -11.62 -10.68 -3.42
N GLN A 62 -10.97 -10.77 -2.27
CA GLN A 62 -11.56 -11.38 -1.09
C GLN A 62 -12.73 -10.59 -0.53
N VAL A 63 -12.59 -9.26 -0.43
CA VAL A 63 -13.67 -8.37 -0.02
C VAL A 63 -14.86 -8.51 -0.97
N HIS A 64 -14.61 -8.51 -2.28
CA HIS A 64 -15.65 -8.61 -3.29
C HIS A 64 -16.37 -9.97 -3.32
N VAL A 65 -15.64 -11.08 -3.14
CA VAL A 65 -16.22 -12.43 -3.25
C VAL A 65 -16.79 -12.94 -1.93
N SER A 66 -16.21 -12.57 -0.79
CA SER A 66 -16.70 -13.05 0.51
C SER A 66 -18.05 -12.45 0.90
N GLY A 67 -18.31 -11.19 0.51
CA GLY A 67 -19.54 -10.47 0.85
C GLY A 67 -19.85 -10.39 2.35
N ASN A 68 -18.86 -10.72 3.21
CA ASN A 68 -19.07 -10.84 4.64
C ASN A 68 -17.83 -10.34 5.42
N PRO A 69 -17.92 -9.16 6.06
CA PRO A 69 -19.06 -8.24 6.02
C PRO A 69 -19.28 -7.67 4.62
N ASP A 70 -20.50 -7.25 4.33
CA ASP A 70 -20.84 -6.59 3.07
C ASP A 70 -20.19 -5.21 3.04
N PHE A 71 -18.99 -5.15 2.46
CA PHE A 71 -18.24 -3.92 2.31
C PHE A 71 -18.73 -3.18 1.07
N PRO A 72 -18.75 -1.83 1.10
CA PRO A 72 -19.07 -1.04 -0.08
C PRO A 72 -18.15 -1.41 -1.25
N MET A 73 -18.70 -1.49 -2.46
CA MET A 73 -17.93 -1.75 -3.69
C MET A 73 -16.74 -0.77 -3.85
N MET A 74 -16.87 0.44 -3.29
CA MET A 74 -15.81 1.44 -3.26
C MET A 74 -14.53 0.94 -2.56
N VAL A 75 -14.62 0.09 -1.54
CA VAL A 75 -13.43 -0.50 -0.88
C VAL A 75 -12.62 -1.32 -1.88
N THR A 76 -13.28 -2.15 -2.68
CA THR A 76 -12.65 -2.94 -3.75
C THR A 76 -12.00 -2.03 -4.80
N VAL A 77 -12.73 -0.99 -5.24
CA VAL A 77 -12.21 -0.01 -6.21
C VAL A 77 -10.95 0.69 -5.67
N TYR A 78 -10.97 1.14 -4.42
CA TYR A 78 -9.82 1.78 -3.80
C TYR A 78 -8.63 0.82 -3.68
N LEU A 79 -8.83 -0.44 -3.29
CA LEU A 79 -7.75 -1.43 -3.24
C LEU A 79 -7.13 -1.71 -4.61
N VAL A 80 -7.93 -1.72 -5.68
CA VAL A 80 -7.40 -1.82 -7.06
C VAL A 80 -6.59 -0.56 -7.41
N LEU A 81 -7.08 0.63 -7.06
CA LEU A 81 -6.34 1.88 -7.27
C LEU A 81 -5.01 1.91 -6.48
N VAL A 82 -4.96 1.34 -5.28
CA VAL A 82 -3.72 1.16 -4.52
C VAL A 82 -2.72 0.32 -5.31
N ALA A 83 -3.17 -0.79 -5.90
CA ALA A 83 -2.31 -1.66 -6.71
C ALA A 83 -1.76 -0.92 -7.94
N LEU A 84 -2.61 -0.16 -8.64
CA LEU A 84 -2.21 0.65 -9.79
C LEU A 84 -1.22 1.76 -9.41
N GLY A 85 -1.47 2.44 -8.29
CA GLY A 85 -0.56 3.44 -7.75
C GLY A 85 0.81 2.83 -7.39
N ARG A 86 0.83 1.69 -6.70
CA ARG A 86 2.07 0.96 -6.37
C ARG A 86 2.80 0.45 -7.61
N LEU A 87 2.09 0.00 -8.64
CA LEU A 87 2.69 -0.34 -9.93
C LEU A 87 3.33 0.89 -10.59
N GLY A 88 2.65 2.04 -10.56
CA GLY A 88 3.20 3.31 -11.03
C GLY A 88 4.49 3.72 -10.32
N ILE A 89 4.53 3.58 -8.99
CA ILE A 89 5.73 3.81 -8.17
C ILE A 89 6.88 2.88 -8.60
N ALA A 90 6.57 1.63 -8.96
CA ALA A 90 7.57 0.67 -9.42
C ALA A 90 8.08 0.95 -10.85
N VAL A 91 7.24 1.51 -11.72
CA VAL A 91 7.58 1.80 -13.12
C VAL A 91 8.33 3.14 -13.26
N TRP A 92 7.92 4.17 -12.52
CA TRP A 92 8.52 5.50 -12.62
C TRP A 92 9.54 5.74 -11.51
N THR A 93 10.75 6.16 -11.88
CA THR A 93 11.80 6.50 -10.93
C THR A 93 11.54 7.85 -10.28
N ASN A 94 11.71 7.93 -8.96
CA ASN A 94 11.64 9.19 -8.23
C ASN A 94 12.84 10.08 -8.56
N ASP A 95 12.66 11.40 -8.52
CA ASP A 95 13.78 12.33 -8.60
C ASP A 95 14.54 12.35 -7.26
N PRO A 96 15.88 12.33 -7.26
CA PRO A 96 16.66 12.45 -6.02
C PRO A 96 16.36 13.75 -5.27
N HIS A 97 16.46 13.70 -3.94
CA HIS A 97 16.21 14.86 -3.08
C HIS A 97 17.07 16.06 -3.49
N GLY A 98 16.44 17.24 -3.60
CA GLY A 98 17.13 18.48 -3.97
C GLY A 98 17.44 18.66 -5.47
N THR A 99 17.02 17.72 -6.34
CA THR A 99 17.19 17.86 -7.80
C THR A 99 15.96 18.49 -8.46
N ARG A 100 16.13 18.97 -9.71
CA ARG A 100 15.04 19.57 -10.49
C ARG A 100 14.00 18.50 -10.85
N HIS A 101 12.73 18.81 -10.63
CA HIS A 101 11.63 17.92 -10.97
C HIS A 101 11.60 17.56 -12.46
N THR A 102 11.58 16.26 -12.74
CA THR A 102 11.45 15.70 -14.08
C THR A 102 10.01 15.23 -14.31
N ARG A 103 9.63 15.03 -15.59
CA ARG A 103 8.31 14.43 -15.91
C ARG A 103 8.12 13.06 -15.28
N LYS A 104 9.20 12.26 -15.17
CA LYS A 104 9.17 10.93 -14.55
C LYS A 104 8.98 11.00 -13.03
N GLY A 105 9.71 11.89 -12.35
CA GLY A 105 9.52 12.10 -10.92
C GLY A 105 8.13 12.66 -10.57
N ASN A 106 7.56 13.51 -11.43
CA ASN A 106 6.17 13.97 -11.27
C ASN A 106 5.16 12.81 -11.41
N LEU A 107 5.35 11.90 -12.37
CA LEU A 107 4.51 10.71 -12.50
C LEU A 107 4.67 9.76 -11.29
N HIS A 108 5.88 9.57 -10.79
CA HIS A 108 6.13 8.81 -9.57
C HIS A 108 5.38 9.42 -8.37
N ARG A 109 5.43 10.74 -8.21
CA ARG A 109 4.70 11.44 -7.14
C ARG A 109 3.19 11.32 -7.30
N ALA A 110 2.67 11.47 -8.52
CA ALA A 110 1.25 11.29 -8.79
C ALA A 110 0.80 9.85 -8.45
N ALA A 111 1.59 8.84 -8.83
CA ALA A 111 1.33 7.44 -8.49
C ALA A 111 1.39 7.19 -6.97
N THR A 112 2.34 7.84 -6.28
CA THR A 112 2.46 7.81 -4.82
C THR A 112 1.23 8.40 -4.15
N LEU A 113 0.80 9.59 -4.59
CA LEU A 113 -0.39 10.26 -4.08
C LEU A 113 -1.64 9.41 -4.32
N LEU A 114 -1.80 8.85 -5.52
CA LEU A 114 -2.90 7.95 -5.84
C LEU A 114 -2.93 6.73 -4.90
N ALA A 115 -1.78 6.07 -4.70
CA ALA A 115 -1.69 4.89 -3.85
C ALA A 115 -2.07 5.21 -2.40
N PHE A 116 -1.52 6.29 -1.83
CA PHE A 116 -1.80 6.66 -0.44
C PHE A 116 -3.23 7.16 -0.23
N THR A 117 -3.73 8.00 -1.14
CA THR A 117 -5.12 8.49 -1.07
C THR A 117 -6.11 7.33 -1.19
N ALA A 118 -5.91 6.41 -2.13
CA ALA A 118 -6.77 5.24 -2.27
C ALA A 118 -6.68 4.32 -1.04
N ALA A 119 -5.49 4.11 -0.47
CA ALA A 119 -5.35 3.31 0.75
C ALA A 119 -6.09 3.95 1.93
N TYR A 120 -5.97 5.28 2.09
CA TYR A 120 -6.69 6.02 3.11
C TYR A 120 -8.21 5.91 2.93
N MET A 121 -8.70 6.11 1.71
CA MET A 121 -10.13 6.00 1.41
C MET A 121 -10.66 4.58 1.64
N ALA A 122 -9.89 3.55 1.28
CA ALA A 122 -10.26 2.16 1.58
C ALA A 122 -10.44 1.93 3.09
N VAL A 123 -9.55 2.49 3.91
CA VAL A 123 -9.64 2.39 5.38
C VAL A 123 -10.86 3.17 5.88
N VAL A 124 -11.05 4.41 5.44
CA VAL A 124 -12.19 5.25 5.86
C VAL A 124 -13.53 4.56 5.55
N GLU A 125 -13.67 4.00 4.35
CA GLU A 125 -14.88 3.28 3.95
C GLU A 125 -15.06 1.94 4.69
N ALA A 126 -13.98 1.20 4.92
CA ALA A 126 -14.07 -0.10 5.58
C ALA A 126 -14.30 -0.01 7.10
N THR A 127 -13.81 1.06 7.75
CA THR A 127 -13.77 1.18 9.21
C THR A 127 -15.15 1.06 9.87
N PRO A 128 -16.21 1.76 9.43
CA PRO A 128 -17.54 1.64 10.04
C PRO A 128 -18.08 0.20 10.04
N HIS A 129 -17.88 -0.53 8.93
CA HIS A 129 -18.32 -1.93 8.80
C HIS A 129 -17.52 -2.87 9.71
N LEU A 130 -16.22 -2.63 9.86
CA LEU A 130 -15.36 -3.38 10.76
C LEU A 130 -15.70 -3.13 12.24
N VAL A 131 -16.00 -1.88 12.60
CA VAL A 131 -16.43 -1.51 13.97
C VAL A 131 -17.77 -2.17 14.29
N ALA A 132 -18.75 -2.08 13.40
CA ALA A 132 -20.05 -2.73 13.57
C ALA A 132 -19.90 -4.26 13.76
N LEU A 133 -19.06 -4.89 12.95
CA LEU A 133 -18.76 -6.32 13.06
C LEU A 133 -18.10 -6.67 14.41
N HIS A 134 -17.16 -5.84 14.87
CA HIS A 134 -16.46 -6.02 16.15
C HIS A 134 -17.38 -5.87 17.35
N GLU A 135 -18.32 -4.92 17.30
CA GLU A 135 -19.33 -4.67 18.34
C GLU A 135 -20.46 -5.72 18.34
N GLY A 136 -20.42 -6.70 17.43
CA GLY A 136 -21.40 -7.78 17.36
C GLY A 136 -22.66 -7.44 16.57
N ALA A 137 -22.73 -6.26 15.95
CA ALA A 137 -23.79 -5.92 15.01
C ALA A 137 -23.54 -6.64 13.68
N ARG A 138 -24.30 -7.70 13.39
CA ARG A 138 -24.38 -8.24 12.03
C ARG A 138 -24.98 -7.15 11.15
N SER A 139 -24.21 -6.74 10.13
CA SER A 139 -24.56 -5.93 8.95
C SER A 139 -25.86 -5.11 9.04
N VAL A 140 -25.76 -3.78 9.08
CA VAL A 140 -26.91 -2.86 8.97
C VAL A 140 -27.34 -2.65 7.49
N GLY A 141 -27.08 -3.64 6.63
CA GLY A 141 -27.48 -3.62 5.23
C GLY A 141 -28.70 -4.49 4.99
N ASP A 142 -29.88 -3.94 5.29
CA ASP A 142 -31.17 -4.33 4.69
C ASP A 142 -31.58 -3.25 3.68
#